data_AF-A0A7W4AC21-F1
#
_entry.id   AF-A0A7W4AC21-F1
#
_cell.length_a   1.000
_cell.length_b   1.000
_cell.length_c   1.000
_cell.angle_alpha   90.00
_cell.angle_beta   90.00
_cell.angle_gamma   90.00
#
_symmetry.space_group_name_H-M   'P 1'
#
loop_
_entity.id
_entity.type
_entity.pdbx_description
1 polymer ?
#
loop_
_entity_poly.entity_id
_entity_poly.type
_entity_poly.pdbx_seq_one_letter_code
_entity_poly.pdbx_strand_id
1 'polypeptide(L)'
;MNAVVFDAIKALLDEGKIPTVALTKSKLTQPIPLPVIIAAVSQYKNNPDSIHNLAKQPQQKSETIDNSSQLDRIEAKLDRLLALLEK
;
A
#
# COMPACT_ATOMS: atom_id res chain seq x y z
N MET A 1 4.43 0.83 12.46
CA MET A 1 3.63 1.20 11.27
C MET A 1 3.37 2.70 11.34
N ASN A 2 3.46 3.44 10.24
CA ASN A 2 3.27 4.90 10.25
C ASN A 2 1.76 5.23 10.28
N ALA A 3 1.19 5.37 11.48
CA ALA A 3 -0.21 5.76 11.70
C ALA A 3 -0.64 6.95 10.81
N VAL A 4 0.29 7.87 10.59
CA VAL A 4 0.14 9.08 9.76
C VAL A 4 -0.33 8.80 8.32
N VAL A 5 0.03 7.66 7.71
CA VAL A 5 -0.41 7.33 6.34
C VAL A 5 -1.88 6.96 6.29
N PHE A 6 -2.35 6.22 7.30
CA PHE A 6 -3.75 5.84 7.40
C PHE A 6 -4.64 7.01 7.83
N ASP A 7 -4.13 7.90 8.67
CA ASP A 7 -4.81 9.16 9.01
C ASP A 7 -5.01 10.03 7.76
N ALA A 8 -4.01 10.11 6.88
CA ALA A 8 -4.12 10.80 5.61
C ALA A 8 -5.16 10.15 4.68
N ILE A 9 -5.22 8.81 4.64
CA ILE A 9 -6.24 8.08 3.87
C ILE A 9 -7.64 8.39 4.43
N LYS A 10 -7.82 8.36 5.75
CA LYS A 10 -9.08 8.67 6.41
C LYS A 10 -9.53 10.11 6.12
N ALA A 11 -8.62 11.08 6.22
CA ALA A 11 -8.93 12.47 5.89
C ALA A 11 -9.40 12.64 4.44
N LEU A 12 -8.82 11.91 3.49
CA LEU A 12 -9.28 11.92 2.09
C LEU A 12 -10.68 11.34 1.94
N LEU A 13 -11.01 10.27 2.68
CA LEU A 13 -12.36 9.68 2.69
C LEU A 13 -13.40 10.62 3.32
N ASP A 14 -13.04 11.26 4.43
CA ASP A 14 -13.88 12.26 5.10
C ASP A 14 -14.14 13.48 4.18
N GLU A 15 -13.20 13.80 3.27
CA GLU A 15 -13.35 14.79 2.20
C GLU A 15 -14.15 14.28 0.97
N GLY A 16 -14.61 13.03 0.96
CA GLY A 16 -15.30 12.40 -0.18
C GLY A 16 -14.37 12.10 -1.37
N LYS A 17 -13.06 12.10 -1.17
CA LYS A 17 -12.05 11.81 -2.21
C LYS A 17 -11.62 10.36 -2.16
N ILE A 18 -11.26 9.83 -3.33
CA ILE A 18 -10.68 8.49 -3.44
C ILE A 18 -9.19 8.56 -3.06
N PRO A 19 -8.72 7.83 -2.04
CA PRO A 19 -7.32 7.80 -1.66
C PRO A 19 -6.47 7.21 -2.77
N THR A 20 -5.59 8.03 -3.36
CA THR A 20 -4.56 7.59 -4.32
C THR A 20 -3.18 7.77 -3.71
N VAL A 21 -2.16 7.13 -4.29
CA VAL A 21 -0.77 7.28 -3.82
C VAL A 21 -0.32 8.75 -3.84
N ALA A 22 -0.66 9.48 -4.90
CA ALA A 22 -0.32 10.90 -5.04
C ALA A 22 -1.07 11.78 -4.03
N LEU A 23 -2.39 11.57 -3.87
CA LEU A 23 -3.20 12.32 -2.92
C LEU A 23 -2.78 12.04 -1.48
N THR A 24 -2.58 10.78 -1.14
CA THR A 24 -2.11 10.37 0.19
C THR A 24 -0.75 11.00 0.47
N LYS A 25 0.20 10.96 -0.47
CA LYS A 25 1.50 11.62 -0.34
C LYS A 25 1.38 13.13 -0.10
N SER A 26 0.50 13.82 -0.83
CA SER A 26 0.31 15.28 -0.70
C SER A 26 -0.23 15.72 0.67
N LYS A 27 -0.89 14.81 1.39
CA LYS A 27 -1.43 15.05 2.74
C LYS A 27 -0.41 14.77 3.86
N LEU A 28 0.71 14.12 3.57
CA LEU A 28 1.73 13.81 4.55
C LEU A 28 2.65 15.01 4.77
N THR A 29 2.78 15.41 6.03
CA THR A 29 3.67 16.51 6.44
C THR A 29 5.12 16.07 6.58
N GLN A 30 5.34 14.77 6.74
CA GLN A 30 6.65 14.16 6.95
C GLN A 30 7.03 13.28 5.75
N PRO A 31 8.32 13.22 5.38
CA PRO A 31 8.78 12.40 4.27
C PRO A 31 8.64 10.92 4.62
N ILE A 32 7.62 10.27 4.07
CA ILE A 32 7.39 8.83 4.18
C ILE A 32 7.89 8.15 2.90
N PRO A 33 8.59 7.00 3.00
CA PRO A 33 8.99 6.23 1.82
C PRO A 33 7.78 5.85 0.96
N LEU A 34 7.88 6.08 -0.35
CA LEU A 34 6.81 5.79 -1.31
C LEU A 34 6.27 4.34 -1.23
N PRO A 35 7.10 3.29 -1.04
CA PRO A 35 6.60 1.92 -0.89
C PRO A 35 5.62 1.74 0.28
N VAL A 36 5.82 2.47 1.39
CA VAL A 36 4.92 2.43 2.55
C VAL A 36 3.56 3.04 2.21
N ILE A 37 3.57 4.14 1.44
CA ILE A 37 2.33 4.80 0.97
C ILE A 37 1.58 3.85 0.02
N ILE A 38 2.29 3.22 -0.93
CA ILE A 38 1.71 2.25 -1.87
C ILE A 38 1.09 1.07 -1.12
N ALA A 39 1.78 0.50 -0.15
CA ALA A 39 1.28 -0.62 0.65
C ALA A 39 -0.01 -0.24 1.40
N ALA A 40 -0.04 0.92 2.05
CA ALA A 40 -1.22 1.40 2.78
C ALA A 40 -2.43 1.65 1.86
N VAL A 41 -2.22 2.32 0.72
CA VAL A 41 -3.29 2.57 -0.27
C VAL A 41 -3.78 1.25 -0.89
N SER A 42 -2.88 0.30 -1.16
CA SER A 42 -3.24 -1.04 -1.65
C SER A 42 -4.07 -1.82 -0.63
N GLN A 43 -3.66 -1.82 0.64
CA GLN A 43 -4.41 -2.47 1.72
C GLN A 43 -5.83 -1.90 1.83
N TYR A 44 -5.96 -0.57 1.81
CA TYR A 44 -7.26 0.10 1.77
C TYR A 44 -8.12 -0.35 0.58
N LYS A 45 -7.56 -0.37 -0.63
CA LYS A 45 -8.31 -0.75 -1.84
C LYS A 45 -8.80 -2.20 -1.80
N ASN A 46 -8.01 -3.11 -1.24
CA ASN A 46 -8.36 -4.53 -1.15
C ASN A 46 -9.35 -4.81 -0.02
N ASN A 47 -9.27 -4.04 1.07
CA ASN A 47 -10.16 -4.17 2.21
C ASN A 47 -10.38 -2.78 2.86
N PRO A 48 -11.48 -2.09 2.52
CA PRO A 48 -11.79 -0.76 3.05
C PRO A 48 -11.98 -0.74 4.57
N ASP A 49 -12.44 -1.84 5.17
CA ASP A 49 -12.65 -1.97 6.62
C ASP A 49 -11.34 -2.09 7.41
N SER A 50 -10.22 -2.34 6.72
CA SER A 50 -8.88 -2.40 7.34
C SER A 50 -8.49 -1.10 8.04
N ILE A 51 -9.05 0.03 7.61
CA ILE A 51 -8.83 1.34 8.24
C ILE A 51 -9.30 1.34 9.70
N HIS A 52 -10.34 0.56 10.04
CA HIS A 52 -10.92 0.50 11.39
C HIS A 52 -10.21 -0.49 12.33
N ASN A 53 -9.53 -1.51 11.79
CA ASN A 53 -8.87 -2.56 12.59
C ASN A 53 -7.45 -2.19 13.09
N LEU A 54 -7.05 -0.93 12.93
CA LEU A 54 -5.68 -0.45 13.18
C LEU A 54 -5.25 -0.42 14.66
N ALA A 55 -6.18 -0.53 15.61
CA ALA A 55 -5.87 -0.43 17.04
C ALA A 55 -5.40 -1.74 17.70
N LYS A 56 -5.47 -2.89 17.01
CA LYS A 56 -5.33 -4.21 17.68
C LYS A 56 -4.31 -5.20 17.10
N GLN A 57 -3.58 -4.90 16.02
CA GLN A 57 -2.59 -5.86 15.53
C GLN A 57 -1.21 -5.65 16.16
N PRO A 58 -0.65 -6.67 16.84
CA PRO A 58 0.69 -6.61 17.40
C PRO A 58 1.72 -6.45 16.29
N GLN A 59 2.76 -5.67 16.58
CA GLN A 59 3.86 -5.34 15.70
C GLN A 59 4.47 -6.59 15.05
N GLN A 60 4.14 -6.86 13.79
CA GLN A 60 4.95 -7.78 13.00
C GLN A 60 6.28 -7.08 12.69
N LYS A 61 7.34 -7.73 13.17
CA LYS A 61 8.76 -7.47 12.90
C LYS A 61 8.95 -6.89 11.50
N SER A 62 9.69 -5.79 11.43
CA SER A 62 10.24 -5.26 10.18
C SER A 62 11.15 -6.30 9.55
N GLU A 63 10.59 -7.23 8.78
CA GLU A 63 11.33 -7.90 7.74
C GLU A 63 11.69 -6.80 6.74
N THR A 64 12.98 -6.58 6.54
CA THR A 64 13.50 -5.89 5.38
C THR A 64 12.96 -6.62 4.16
N ILE A 65 11.81 -6.18 3.66
CA ILE A 65 11.28 -6.64 2.39
C ILE A 65 12.29 -6.15 1.38
N ASP A 66 13.14 -7.07 0.92
CA ASP A 66 14.00 -6.83 -0.21
C ASP A 66 13.08 -6.66 -1.43
N ASN A 67 12.73 -5.41 -1.69
CA ASN A 67 11.74 -5.02 -2.70
C ASN A 67 12.18 -5.48 -4.11
N SER A 68 13.48 -5.71 -4.32
CA SER A 68 14.02 -6.31 -5.54
C SER A 68 13.41 -7.70 -5.74
N SER A 69 13.54 -8.57 -4.74
CA SER A 69 13.02 -9.94 -4.79
C SER A 69 11.51 -10.03 -4.96
N GLN A 70 10.75 -9.02 -4.52
CA GLN A 70 9.30 -8.98 -4.72
C GLN A 70 8.94 -8.54 -6.15
N LEU A 71 9.66 -7.55 -6.70
CA LEU A 71 9.50 -7.15 -8.10
C LEU A 71 9.87 -8.31 -9.04
N ASP A 72 11.00 -8.97 -8.81
CA ASP A 72 11.46 -10.11 -9.62
C ASP A 72 10.40 -11.23 -9.68
N ARG A 73 9.74 -11.48 -8.54
CA ARG A 73 8.63 -12.46 -8.46
C ARG A 73 7.38 -12.01 -9.21
N ILE A 74 7.11 -10.71 -9.28
CA ILE A 74 5.98 -10.16 -10.02
C ILE A 74 6.25 -10.23 -11.53
N GLU A 75 7.46 -9.85 -11.96
CA GLU A 75 7.90 -9.94 -13.35
C GLU A 75 7.82 -11.37 -13.87
N ALA A 76 8.39 -12.34 -13.14
CA ALA A 76 8.32 -13.76 -13.52
C ALA A 76 6.87 -14.30 -13.64
N LYS A 77 5.93 -13.78 -12.84
CA LYS A 77 4.51 -14.15 -12.94
C LYS A 77 3.85 -13.54 -14.16
N LEU A 78 4.19 -12.31 -14.52
CA LEU A 78 3.70 -11.63 -15.72
C LEU A 78 4.18 -12.34 -16.98
N ASP A 79 5.47 -12.67 -17.05
CA ASP A 79 6.05 -13.42 -18.18
C ASP A 79 5.33 -14.76 -18.39
N ARG A 80 5.06 -15.47 -17.30
CA ARG A 80 4.31 -16.73 -17.36
C ARG A 80 2.89 -16.55 -17.88
N LEU A 81 2.21 -15.46 -17.50
CA LEU A 81 0.85 -15.18 -17.97
C LEU A 81 0.85 -14.78 -19.45
N LEU A 82 1.82 -13.99 -19.89
CA LEU A 82 1.98 -13.60 -21.29
C LEU A 82 2.26 -14.83 -22.18
N ALA A 83 3.17 -15.71 -21.74
CA ALA A 83 3.47 -16.94 -22.47
C ALA A 83 2.26 -17.90 -22.60
N LEU A 84 1.29 -17.82 -21.69
CA LEU A 84 0.05 -18.58 -21.79
C LEU A 84 -0.97 -17.95 -22.76
N LEU A 85 -0.85 -16.66 -23.04
CA LEU A 85 -1.72 -15.91 -23.94
C LEU A 85 -1.18 -15.88 -25.39
N GLU A 86 0.13 -16.07 -25.59
CA GLU A 86 0.77 -16.16 -26.91
C GLU A 86 0.66 -17.56 -27.56
N LYS A 87 -0.17 -18.46 -27.00
CA LYS A 87 -0.36 -19.83 -27.48
C LYS A 87 -1.78 -20.09 -27.98
#